data_AF-B5GXY9-F1
#
_entry.id   AF-B5GXY9-F1
#
_cell.length_a   1.000
_cell.length_b   1.000
_cell.length_c   1.000
_cell.angle_alpha   90.00
_cell.angle_beta   90.00
_cell.angle_gamma   90.00
#
_symmetry.space_group_name_H-M   'P 1'
#
loop_
_entity.id
_entity.type
_entity.pdbx_description
1 polymer ?
#
loop_
_entity_poly.entity_id
_entity_poly.type
_entity_poly.pdbx_seq_one_letter_code
_entity_poly.pdbx_strand_id
1 'polypeptide(L)'
;MWRHIDPRPGPRPVSGAGGRSLRVRESYAASVMDSPPPHGPAEPRPRHRDRHGRGMRGPVTPPQVPLAASRAEAFSDLVQDSVERLERRWPQLADVDFLVMDVPYVTEDTVPLGSSAPAGRDSPARVVIYRRPVEIRAKNREERALLVHEVVVEQVAELLGLSPESVDPRYGQE
;
A
#
# COMPACT_ATOMS: atom_id res chain seq x y z
N MET A 1 -22.39 -38.69 43.31
CA MET A 1 -23.06 -38.56 42.00
C MET A 1 -22.51 -37.32 41.30
N TRP A 2 -21.42 -37.46 40.55
CA TRP A 2 -20.75 -36.35 39.85
C TRP A 2 -20.93 -36.56 38.34
N ARG A 3 -21.45 -35.56 37.63
CA ARG A 3 -21.73 -35.60 36.19
C ARG A 3 -20.43 -35.43 35.39
N HIS A 4 -20.18 -36.40 34.53
CA HIS A 4 -19.19 -36.36 33.44
C HIS A 4 -19.61 -35.28 32.43
N ILE A 5 -18.70 -34.36 32.10
CA ILE A 5 -18.86 -33.41 30.99
C ILE A 5 -17.73 -33.71 30.02
N ASP A 6 -18.08 -34.27 28.86
CA ASP A 6 -17.14 -34.47 27.75
C ASP A 6 -16.76 -33.12 27.10
N PRO A 7 -15.49 -32.87 26.78
CA PRO A 7 -15.08 -31.71 26.00
C PRO A 7 -15.45 -31.89 24.52
N ARG A 8 -16.03 -30.84 23.92
CA ARG A 8 -16.35 -30.76 22.49
C ARG A 8 -15.07 -30.81 21.64
N PRO A 9 -15.04 -31.55 20.51
CA PRO A 9 -13.89 -31.53 19.60
C PRO A 9 -13.81 -30.21 18.84
N GLY A 10 -12.62 -29.60 18.84
CA GLY A 10 -12.32 -28.38 18.08
C GLY A 10 -12.27 -28.62 16.56
N PRO A 11 -12.40 -27.56 15.75
CA PRO A 11 -12.32 -27.67 14.29
C PRO A 11 -10.90 -28.08 13.84
N ARG A 12 -10.84 -28.98 12.85
CA ARG A 12 -9.61 -29.48 12.23
C ARG A 12 -8.98 -28.42 11.31
N PRO A 13 -7.64 -28.39 11.15
CA PRO A 13 -6.98 -27.49 10.22
C PRO A 13 -7.20 -27.98 8.78
N VAL A 14 -7.57 -27.05 7.90
CA VAL A 14 -7.50 -27.26 6.45
C VAL A 14 -6.05 -27.07 6.01
N SER A 15 -5.45 -28.14 5.50
CA SER A 15 -4.16 -28.11 4.84
C SER A 15 -4.36 -27.64 3.39
N GLY A 16 -3.70 -26.56 3.02
CA GLY A 16 -3.70 -25.99 1.68
C GLY A 16 -2.41 -25.21 1.46
N ALA A 17 -1.36 -25.91 1.06
CA ALA A 17 -0.14 -25.31 0.55
C ALA A 17 -0.44 -24.56 -0.76
N GLY A 18 -0.04 -23.30 -0.81
CA GLY A 18 -0.11 -22.45 -1.99
C GLY A 18 0.19 -21.03 -1.57
N GLY A 19 1.41 -20.55 -1.83
CA GLY A 19 1.83 -19.19 -1.54
C GLY A 19 0.87 -18.19 -2.17
N ARG A 20 -0.03 -17.63 -1.35
CA ARG A 20 -0.86 -16.51 -1.74
C ARG A 20 -0.07 -15.27 -1.33
N SER A 21 0.54 -14.61 -2.31
CA SER A 21 1.08 -13.27 -2.14
C SER A 21 0.04 -12.41 -1.44
N LEU A 22 0.42 -11.82 -0.31
CA LEU A 22 -0.23 -10.65 0.26
C LEU A 22 -0.73 -9.76 -0.86
N ARG A 23 -2.02 -9.43 -0.83
CA ARG A 23 -2.57 -8.48 -1.78
C ARG A 23 -2.28 -7.08 -1.28
N VAL A 24 -1.04 -6.62 -1.46
CA VAL A 24 -0.77 -5.19 -1.55
C VAL A 24 -1.47 -4.69 -2.81
N ARG A 25 -2.70 -4.20 -2.65
CA ARG A 25 -3.44 -3.63 -3.78
C ARG A 25 -3.08 -2.17 -3.85
N GLU A 26 -2.38 -1.80 -4.91
CA GLU A 26 -2.22 -0.41 -5.33
C GLU A 26 -3.60 0.12 -5.74
N SER A 27 -4.32 0.74 -4.80
CA SER A 27 -5.58 1.40 -5.08
C SER A 27 -5.30 2.82 -5.57
N TYR A 28 -5.07 2.96 -6.88
CA TYR A 28 -5.29 4.24 -7.53
C TYR A 28 -6.79 4.54 -7.44
N ALA A 29 -7.16 5.55 -6.66
CA ALA A 29 -8.53 6.04 -6.60
C ALA A 29 -8.95 6.60 -7.98
N ALA A 30 -9.45 5.72 -8.85
CA ALA A 30 -10.14 6.09 -10.07
C ALA A 30 -11.64 5.95 -9.82
N SER A 31 -12.31 7.05 -9.43
CA SER A 31 -13.73 7.26 -9.71
C SER A 31 -14.25 8.66 -9.40
N VAL A 32 -14.64 9.34 -10.50
CA VAL A 32 -15.79 10.26 -10.72
C VAL A 32 -15.86 11.64 -10.05
N MET A 33 -15.48 12.68 -10.82
CA MET A 33 -16.30 13.87 -11.16
C MET A 33 -15.80 14.33 -12.55
N ASP A 34 -16.58 14.16 -13.62
CA ASP A 34 -17.58 15.09 -14.17
C ASP A 34 -16.99 16.29 -14.96
N SER A 35 -17.23 16.23 -16.28
CA SER A 35 -17.25 17.28 -17.32
C SER A 35 -15.99 18.10 -17.69
N PRO A 36 -15.47 17.98 -18.94
CA PRO A 36 -14.53 18.95 -19.52
C PRO A 36 -15.27 20.17 -20.09
N PRO A 37 -14.69 21.40 -20.06
CA PRO A 37 -15.30 22.56 -20.70
C PRO A 37 -15.19 22.49 -22.23
N PRO A 38 -16.13 23.11 -22.99
CA PRO A 38 -16.18 23.00 -24.44
C PRO A 38 -15.23 23.99 -25.10
N HIS A 39 -14.34 23.52 -25.98
CA HIS A 39 -13.71 24.37 -26.98
C HIS A 39 -13.64 23.67 -28.34
N GLY A 40 -14.30 24.27 -29.32
CA GLY A 40 -13.97 24.18 -30.74
C GLY A 40 -14.42 25.48 -31.44
N PRO A 41 -13.97 25.77 -32.69
CA PRO A 41 -13.07 25.00 -33.55
C PRO A 41 -11.94 25.79 -34.27
N ALA A 42 -11.10 25.03 -34.99
CA ALA A 42 -10.35 25.34 -36.23
C ALA A 42 -8.87 25.82 -36.19
N GLU A 43 -8.07 25.13 -37.01
CA GLU A 43 -6.62 25.21 -37.24
C GLU A 43 -6.11 26.58 -37.80
N PRO A 44 -4.78 26.80 -37.80
CA PRO A 44 -4.09 26.55 -39.07
C PRO A 44 -2.80 25.75 -38.93
N ARG A 45 -2.65 24.74 -39.81
CA ARG A 45 -1.42 23.98 -40.07
C ARG A 45 -0.30 24.86 -40.62
N PRO A 46 0.91 24.83 -40.05
CA PRO A 46 2.12 25.13 -40.81
C PRO A 46 2.71 23.84 -41.37
N ARG A 47 2.66 23.72 -42.70
CA ARG A 47 3.44 22.75 -43.48
C ARG A 47 4.94 23.06 -43.29
N HIS A 48 5.64 22.32 -42.43
CA HIS A 48 7.10 22.39 -42.42
C HIS A 48 7.68 21.38 -43.42
N ARG A 49 8.02 21.89 -44.61
CA ARG A 49 8.82 21.15 -45.59
C ARG A 49 10.24 21.02 -45.07
N ASP A 50 10.61 19.82 -44.67
CA ASP A 50 12.00 19.47 -44.45
C ASP A 50 12.74 19.44 -45.80
N ARG A 51 13.57 20.45 -46.05
CA ARG A 51 14.38 20.60 -47.29
C ARG A 51 15.87 20.45 -47.04
N HIS A 52 16.28 20.05 -45.83
CA HIS A 52 17.68 19.86 -45.53
C HIS A 52 17.85 18.44 -45.01
N GLY A 53 18.17 17.50 -45.92
CA GLY A 53 18.37 16.07 -45.67
C GLY A 53 19.26 15.74 -44.47
N ARG A 54 18.67 15.88 -43.28
CA ARG A 54 19.17 15.49 -41.97
C ARG A 54 18.01 14.74 -41.33
N GLY A 55 17.80 13.50 -41.79
CA GLY A 55 16.66 12.66 -41.41
C GLY A 55 16.51 12.45 -39.90
N MET A 56 15.43 11.76 -39.53
CA MET A 56 15.15 11.38 -38.15
C MET A 56 16.35 10.67 -37.52
N ARG A 57 17.07 11.38 -36.64
CA ARG A 57 18.16 10.79 -35.87
C ARG A 57 17.58 10.01 -34.69
N GLY A 58 17.12 8.80 -35.02
CA GLY A 58 16.89 7.70 -34.10
C GLY A 58 15.60 7.77 -33.26
N PRO A 59 14.95 6.63 -33.00
CA PRO A 59 14.08 6.51 -31.84
C PRO A 59 14.99 6.27 -30.63
N VAL A 60 15.21 7.30 -29.79
CA VAL A 60 16.05 7.13 -28.60
C VAL A 60 15.32 7.69 -27.39
N THR A 61 14.39 6.89 -26.87
CA THR A 61 14.32 6.43 -25.48
C THR A 61 12.91 5.83 -25.30
N PRO A 62 12.76 4.57 -24.86
CA PRO A 62 11.46 4.06 -24.42
C PRO A 62 10.87 5.04 -23.40
N PRO A 63 9.54 5.25 -23.33
CA PRO A 63 8.96 6.12 -22.32
C PRO A 63 9.47 5.63 -20.97
N GLN A 64 10.29 6.46 -20.31
CA GLN A 64 10.76 6.18 -18.97
C GLN A 64 9.50 6.00 -18.17
N VAL A 65 9.32 4.82 -17.55
CA VAL A 65 8.18 4.57 -16.68
C VAL A 65 8.08 5.80 -15.77
N PRO A 66 6.92 6.49 -15.68
CA PRO A 66 6.85 7.74 -14.95
C PRO A 66 7.51 7.54 -13.59
N LEU A 67 8.52 8.33 -13.24
CA LEU A 67 9.28 8.16 -12.00
C LEU A 67 8.39 8.15 -10.74
N ALA A 68 7.15 8.63 -10.86
CA ALA A 68 6.12 8.54 -9.82
C ALA A 68 5.58 7.11 -9.62
N ALA A 69 5.42 6.32 -10.70
CA ALA A 69 5.04 4.91 -10.64
C ALA A 69 6.16 4.07 -10.02
N SER A 70 7.42 4.28 -10.43
CA SER A 70 8.56 3.57 -9.82
C SER A 70 8.77 3.94 -8.34
N ARG A 71 8.43 5.18 -7.94
CA ARG A 71 8.41 5.58 -6.52
C ARG A 71 7.24 4.97 -5.75
N ALA A 72 6.10 4.73 -6.41
CA ALA A 72 4.96 4.02 -5.80
C ALA A 72 5.34 2.57 -5.54
N GLU A 73 5.87 1.90 -6.56
CA GLU A 73 6.37 0.52 -6.49
C GLU A 73 7.42 0.38 -5.39
N ALA A 74 8.43 1.26 -5.35
CA ALA A 74 9.46 1.21 -4.31
C ALA A 74 8.92 1.44 -2.89
N PHE A 75 7.82 2.17 -2.71
CA PHE A 75 7.19 2.34 -1.41
C PHE A 75 6.38 1.09 -1.03
N SER A 76 5.63 0.56 -1.99
CA SER A 76 4.87 -0.69 -1.83
C SER A 76 5.79 -1.86 -1.48
N ASP A 77 7.01 -1.91 -2.03
CA ASP A 77 8.04 -2.89 -1.65
C ASP A 77 8.44 -2.77 -0.17
N LEU A 78 8.62 -1.54 0.35
CA LEU A 78 8.94 -1.34 1.78
C LEU A 78 7.81 -1.83 2.70
N VAL A 79 6.56 -1.59 2.29
CA VAL A 79 5.38 -2.09 3.02
C VAL A 79 5.37 -3.62 2.99
N GLN A 80 5.55 -4.22 1.81
CA GLN A 80 5.58 -5.67 1.64
C GLN A 80 6.69 -6.32 2.49
N ASP A 81 7.92 -5.79 2.44
CA ASP A 81 9.05 -6.25 3.25
C ASP A 81 8.77 -6.19 4.76
N SER A 82 8.04 -5.16 5.20
CA SER A 82 7.60 -5.04 6.59
C SER A 82 6.58 -6.13 6.95
N VAL A 83 5.54 -6.29 6.13
CA VAL A 83 4.46 -7.24 6.40
C VAL A 83 4.96 -8.69 6.36
N GLU A 84 5.81 -9.06 5.40
CA GLU A 84 6.40 -10.40 5.32
C GLU A 84 7.23 -10.77 6.56
N ARG A 85 7.88 -9.79 7.19
CA ARG A 85 8.59 -10.00 8.46
C ARG A 85 7.60 -10.27 9.60
N LEU A 86 6.51 -9.51 9.67
CA LEU A 86 5.49 -9.67 10.71
C LEU A 86 4.68 -10.96 10.54
N GLU A 87 4.33 -11.35 9.32
CA GLU A 87 3.57 -12.56 9.00
C GLU A 87 4.23 -13.84 9.52
N ARG A 88 5.56 -13.89 9.58
CA ARG A 88 6.30 -15.03 10.16
C ARG A 88 5.95 -15.27 11.63
N ARG A 89 5.60 -14.22 12.37
CA ARG A 89 5.19 -14.26 13.78
C ARG A 89 3.68 -14.25 13.94
N TRP A 90 2.98 -13.60 13.01
CA TRP A 90 1.54 -13.40 13.02
C TRP A 90 0.92 -13.93 11.72
N PRO A 91 0.81 -15.27 11.55
CA PRO A 91 0.32 -15.85 10.31
C PRO A 91 -1.09 -15.41 9.91
N GLN A 92 -1.92 -14.93 10.87
CA GLN A 92 -3.24 -14.39 10.58
C GLN A 92 -3.22 -13.10 9.75
N LEU A 93 -2.07 -12.42 9.62
CA LEU A 93 -1.95 -11.24 8.77
C LEU A 93 -2.13 -11.56 7.28
N ALA A 94 -2.01 -12.85 6.90
CA ALA A 94 -2.31 -13.31 5.54
C ALA A 94 -3.78 -13.08 5.11
N ASP A 95 -4.69 -12.87 6.08
CA ASP A 95 -6.10 -12.57 5.84
C ASP A 95 -6.42 -11.06 5.92
N VAL A 96 -5.41 -10.21 6.09
CA VAL A 96 -5.54 -8.74 6.15
C VAL A 96 -5.17 -8.13 4.80
N ASP A 97 -6.02 -7.23 4.29
CA ASP A 97 -5.69 -6.44 3.10
C ASP A 97 -4.78 -5.25 3.50
N PHE A 98 -3.55 -5.26 3.03
CA PHE A 98 -2.64 -4.12 3.14
C PHE A 98 -2.75 -3.25 1.89
N LEU A 99 -2.96 -1.95 2.09
CA LEU A 99 -3.22 -0.99 1.03
C LEU A 99 -2.26 0.20 1.14
N VAL A 100 -1.80 0.68 -0.01
CA VAL A 100 -1.05 1.94 -0.09
C VAL A 100 -1.95 2.98 -0.73
N MET A 101 -2.06 4.13 -0.08
CA MET A 101 -2.78 5.29 -0.58
C MET A 101 -1.87 6.52 -0.54
N ASP A 102 -2.13 7.51 -1.39
CA ASP A 102 -1.27 8.69 -1.45
C ASP A 102 -1.42 9.61 -0.24
N VAL A 103 -2.64 10.06 0.03
CA VAL A 103 -2.97 10.99 1.09
C VAL A 103 -4.30 10.59 1.74
N PRO A 104 -4.45 10.81 3.05
CA PRO A 104 -5.73 10.61 3.72
C PRO A 104 -6.74 11.70 3.33
N TYR A 105 -8.03 11.35 3.29
CA TYR A 105 -9.13 12.31 3.17
C TYR A 105 -9.58 12.76 4.56
N VAL A 106 -8.76 13.55 5.25
CA VAL A 106 -9.07 14.06 6.60
C VAL A 106 -9.04 15.58 6.64
N THR A 107 -9.86 16.19 7.48
CA THR A 107 -9.85 17.62 7.79
C THR A 107 -9.19 17.93 9.14
N GLU A 108 -8.49 16.94 9.70
CA GLU A 108 -7.86 17.03 11.02
C GLU A 108 -6.56 17.83 10.98
N ASP A 109 -6.18 18.39 12.13
CA ASP A 109 -4.93 19.14 12.29
C ASP A 109 -3.69 18.24 12.17
N THR A 110 -3.84 16.94 12.43
CA THR A 110 -2.76 15.95 12.32
C THR A 110 -3.03 14.99 11.16
N VAL A 111 -2.08 14.92 10.21
CA VAL A 111 -2.17 14.00 9.07
C VAL A 111 -1.70 12.60 9.50
N PRO A 112 -2.57 11.56 9.47
CA PRO A 112 -2.20 10.21 9.85
C PRO A 112 -1.22 9.59 8.84
N LEU A 113 -0.36 8.70 9.34
CA LEU A 113 0.57 7.92 8.51
C LEU A 113 -0.01 6.57 8.08
N GLY A 114 -0.93 6.03 8.87
CA GLY A 114 -1.69 4.84 8.54
C GLY A 114 -3.06 4.85 9.19
N SER A 115 -3.88 3.87 8.82
CA SER A 115 -5.18 3.59 9.45
C SER A 115 -5.48 2.10 9.38
N SER A 116 -6.14 1.56 10.40
CA SER A 116 -6.59 0.18 10.44
C SER A 116 -8.11 0.10 10.56
N ALA A 117 -8.70 -0.94 9.98
CA ALA A 117 -10.13 -1.25 10.09
C ALA A 117 -10.34 -2.76 10.28
N PRO A 118 -11.13 -3.18 11.29
CA PRO A 118 -11.42 -4.59 11.48
C PRO A 118 -12.26 -5.15 10.32
N ALA A 119 -12.32 -6.48 10.23
CA ALA A 119 -13.14 -7.14 9.22
C ALA A 119 -14.62 -6.75 9.39
N GLY A 120 -15.26 -6.45 8.25
CA GLY A 120 -16.70 -6.21 8.16
C GLY A 120 -17.46 -7.48 7.78
N ARG A 121 -18.78 -7.36 7.58
CA ARG A 121 -19.62 -8.48 7.13
C ARG A 121 -19.14 -9.12 5.83
N ASP A 122 -18.71 -8.28 4.88
CA ASP A 122 -18.36 -8.67 3.50
C ASP A 122 -16.97 -8.15 3.07
N SER A 123 -16.15 -7.72 4.03
CA SER A 123 -14.82 -7.17 3.76
C SER A 123 -13.79 -7.69 4.76
N PRO A 124 -12.58 -8.08 4.32
CA PRO A 124 -11.51 -8.44 5.24
C PRO A 124 -11.09 -7.24 6.07
N ALA A 125 -10.36 -7.51 7.15
CA ALA A 125 -9.65 -6.48 7.87
C ALA A 125 -8.67 -5.75 6.94
N ARG A 126 -8.42 -4.47 7.18
CA ARG A 126 -7.58 -3.65 6.32
C ARG A 126 -6.60 -2.82 7.12
N VAL A 127 -5.41 -2.65 6.55
CA VAL A 127 -4.41 -1.68 7.00
C VAL A 127 -4.05 -0.81 5.80
N VAL A 128 -4.16 0.51 5.96
CA VAL A 128 -3.83 1.50 4.93
C VAL A 128 -2.58 2.25 5.38
N ILE A 129 -1.60 2.38 4.49
CA ILE A 129 -0.40 3.20 4.69
C ILE A 129 -0.45 4.39 3.73
N TYR A 130 -0.30 5.60 4.25
CA TYR A 130 -0.34 6.82 3.47
C TYR A 130 1.07 7.23 3.02
N ARG A 131 1.35 7.10 1.72
CA ARG A 131 2.67 7.32 1.12
C ARG A 131 3.18 8.74 1.31
N ARG A 132 2.42 9.77 0.89
CA ARG A 132 2.92 11.16 0.90
C ARG A 132 3.25 11.66 2.31
N PRO A 133 2.42 11.43 3.34
CA PRO A 133 2.75 11.80 4.72
C PRO A 133 4.04 11.16 5.24
N VAL A 134 4.34 9.92 4.84
CA VAL A 134 5.58 9.20 5.21
C VAL A 134 6.77 9.79 4.45
N GLU A 135 6.66 9.98 3.13
CA GLU A 135 7.73 10.55 2.31
C GLU A 135 8.15 11.95 2.74
N ILE A 136 7.21 12.76 3.24
CA ILE A 136 7.50 14.13 3.72
C ILE A 136 8.31 14.11 5.02
N ARG A 137 8.11 13.09 5.87
CA ARG A 137 8.77 12.99 7.18
C ARG A 137 10.15 12.34 7.10
N ALA A 138 10.36 11.40 6.17
CA ALA A 138 11.62 10.71 5.98
C ALA A 138 12.57 11.48 5.04
N LYS A 139 13.83 11.68 5.45
CA LYS A 139 14.81 12.46 4.67
C LYS A 139 15.55 11.62 3.62
N ASN A 140 15.62 10.31 3.81
CA ASN A 140 16.30 9.37 2.94
C ASN A 140 15.54 8.03 2.86
N ARG A 141 16.08 7.07 2.10
CA ARG A 141 15.41 5.78 1.86
C ARG A 141 15.43 4.90 3.11
N GLU A 142 16.50 4.98 3.89
CA GLU A 142 16.69 4.22 5.12
C GLU A 142 15.67 4.65 6.18
N GLU A 143 15.62 5.94 6.51
CA GLU A 143 14.61 6.53 7.40
C GLU A 143 13.17 6.22 6.94
N ARG A 144 12.94 6.19 5.62
CA ARG A 144 11.64 5.82 5.08
C ARG A 144 11.29 4.37 5.34
N ALA A 145 12.25 3.46 5.17
CA ALA A 145 12.05 2.03 5.44
C ALA A 145 11.73 1.80 6.93
N LEU A 146 12.43 2.50 7.82
CA LEU A 146 12.16 2.47 9.26
C LEU A 146 10.76 2.99 9.57
N LEU A 147 10.42 4.19 9.09
CA LEU A 147 9.11 4.79 9.35
C LEU A 147 7.95 3.96 8.76
N VAL A 148 8.12 3.37 7.57
CA VAL A 148 7.13 2.43 7.01
C VAL A 148 6.95 1.22 7.93
N HIS A 149 8.04 0.67 8.45
CA HIS A 149 7.97 -0.48 9.34
C HIS A 149 7.27 -0.13 10.66
N GLU A 150 7.62 0.99 11.28
CA GLU A 150 6.96 1.52 12.48
C GLU A 150 5.46 1.66 12.28
N VAL A 151 5.03 2.36 11.22
CA VAL A 151 3.61 2.58 10.94
C VAL A 151 2.90 1.24 10.72
N VAL A 152 3.50 0.29 9.98
CA VAL A 152 2.90 -1.04 9.79
C VAL A 152 2.73 -1.77 11.14
N VAL A 153 3.73 -1.71 12.03
CA VAL A 153 3.64 -2.31 13.37
C VAL A 153 2.53 -1.67 14.19
N GLU A 154 2.46 -0.33 14.22
CA GLU A 154 1.41 0.41 14.94
C GLU A 154 0.01 0.02 14.44
N GLN A 155 -0.21 0.00 13.12
CA GLN A 155 -1.52 -0.31 12.54
C GLN A 155 -1.92 -1.78 12.76
N VAL A 156 -0.95 -2.71 12.72
CA VAL A 156 -1.20 -4.10 13.06
C VAL A 156 -1.51 -4.26 14.55
N ALA A 157 -0.80 -3.55 15.43
CA ALA A 157 -1.04 -3.57 16.86
C ALA A 157 -2.43 -3.05 17.19
N GLU A 158 -2.83 -1.93 16.59
CA GLU A 158 -4.18 -1.38 16.72
C GLU A 158 -5.24 -2.39 16.25
N LEU A 159 -5.06 -2.98 15.05
CA LEU A 159 -5.99 -3.95 14.50
C LEU A 159 -6.16 -5.19 15.39
N LEU A 160 -5.09 -5.65 16.01
CA LEU A 160 -5.09 -6.83 16.89
C LEU A 160 -5.43 -6.50 18.35
N GLY A 161 -5.53 -5.22 18.72
CA GLY A 161 -5.74 -4.79 20.11
C GLY A 161 -4.54 -5.09 21.02
N LEU A 162 -3.32 -4.96 20.49
CA LEU A 162 -2.05 -5.24 21.17
C LEU A 162 -1.20 -3.97 21.32
N SER A 163 -0.11 -4.06 22.09
CA SER A 163 0.94 -3.03 22.05
C SER A 163 1.86 -3.24 20.83
N PRO A 164 2.47 -2.17 20.27
CA PRO A 164 3.46 -2.29 19.20
C PRO A 164 4.61 -3.24 19.52
N GLU A 165 5.12 -3.23 20.75
CA GLU A 165 6.23 -4.08 21.21
C GLU A 165 5.83 -5.56 21.29
N SER A 166 4.53 -5.83 21.46
CA SER A 166 4.00 -7.19 21.41
C SER A 166 4.00 -7.71 19.96
N VAL A 167 3.74 -6.83 18.99
CA VAL A 167 3.76 -7.16 17.56
C VAL A 167 5.19 -7.33 17.05
N ASP A 168 6.05 -6.35 17.34
CA ASP A 168 7.49 -6.41 17.08
C ASP A 168 8.29 -6.01 18.33
N PRO A 169 9.02 -6.97 18.96
CA PRO A 169 9.86 -6.67 20.12
C PRO A 169 10.97 -5.64 19.88
N ARG A 170 11.33 -5.34 18.62
CA ARG A 170 12.34 -4.33 18.25
C ARG A 170 11.75 -2.93 18.03
N TYR A 171 10.43 -2.78 18.15
CA TYR A 171 9.77 -1.49 18.00
C TYR A 171 10.37 -0.42 18.92
N GLY A 172 10.69 0.76 18.36
CA GLY A 172 11.23 1.91 19.10
C GLY A 172 12.68 1.76 19.59
N GLN A 173 13.45 0.78 19.09
CA GLN A 173 14.85 0.54 19.50
C GLN A 173 15.90 1.14 18.54
N GLU A 174 15.50 1.96 17.57
CA GLU A 174 16.37 2.53 16.52
C GLU A 174 16.61 4.03 16.67
#